data_AF-A0A966UQN5-F1
#
_entry.id   AF-A0A966UQN5-F1
#
_cell.length_a   1.000
_cell.length_b   1.000
_cell.length_c   1.000
_cell.angle_alpha   90.00
_cell.angle_beta   90.00
_cell.angle_gamma   90.00
#
_symmetry.space_group_name_H-M   'P 1'
#
loop_
_entity.id
_entity.type
_entity.pdbx_description
1 polymer ?
#
loop_
_entity_poly.entity_id
_entity_poly.type
_entity_poly.pdbx_seq_one_letter_code
_entity_poly.pdbx_strand_id
1 'polypeptide(L)'
;MVAKARRNDHGDCIYDEQTIIEYLYQNPTADIGKLYIENTEQYLAALQELGIDLPVIQQEQKHNEKPADMDLRLQSHWHMPDNYSKIDVLEYLLEKCQNDQEQERVKLEYELFEKKNFTKVLQFLIYFVDTLRANNVVWGVGRGSSVASFCLFLIGVHKINPLLYNLDHREFLR
;
A
#
# COMPACT_ATOMS: atom_id res chain seq x y z
N MET A 1 -15.15 18.57 5.33
CA MET A 1 -16.14 17.56 5.73
C MET A 1 -15.63 16.23 5.23
N VAL A 2 -15.39 15.27 6.11
CA VAL A 2 -14.79 13.97 5.75
C VAL A 2 -15.93 13.05 5.34
N ALA A 3 -15.93 12.61 4.09
CA ALA A 3 -16.87 11.62 3.56
C ALA A 3 -16.96 10.43 4.52
N LYS A 4 -18.15 10.18 5.09
CA LYS A 4 -18.39 9.06 6.01
C LYS A 4 -18.61 7.78 5.21
N ALA A 5 -17.57 7.31 4.52
CA ALA A 5 -17.58 5.95 4.00
C ALA A 5 -17.55 4.96 5.17
N ARG A 6 -18.49 4.02 5.20
CA ARG A 6 -18.45 2.87 6.11
C ARG A 6 -17.42 1.89 5.58
N ARG A 7 -16.60 1.30 6.45
CA ARG A 7 -15.71 0.20 6.08
C ARG A 7 -16.27 -1.11 6.61
N ASN A 8 -16.31 -2.14 5.77
CA ASN A 8 -16.62 -3.50 6.22
C ASN A 8 -15.37 -4.19 6.80
N ASP A 9 -15.55 -5.41 7.32
CA ASP A 9 -14.48 -6.19 7.94
C ASP A 9 -13.38 -6.62 6.95
N HIS A 10 -13.65 -6.51 5.64
CA HIS A 10 -12.73 -6.82 4.54
C HIS A 10 -12.03 -5.57 3.98
N GLY A 11 -12.30 -4.39 4.53
CA GLY A 11 -11.65 -3.13 4.15
C GLY A 11 -12.27 -2.40 2.96
N ASP A 12 -13.39 -2.88 2.41
CA ASP A 12 -14.10 -2.17 1.35
C ASP A 12 -14.74 -0.90 1.89
N CYS A 13 -14.66 0.18 1.11
CA CYS A 13 -15.34 1.43 1.41
C CYS A 13 -16.72 1.42 0.77
N ILE A 14 -17.74 1.54 1.62
CA ILE A 14 -19.15 1.56 1.26
C ILE A 14 -19.66 2.97 1.51
N TYR A 15 -20.34 3.52 0.50
CA TYR A 15 -20.78 4.91 0.47
C TYR A 15 -22.31 4.99 0.53
N ASP A 16 -22.81 6.04 1.17
CA ASP A 16 -24.22 6.42 1.11
C ASP A 16 -24.48 7.31 -0.11
N GLU A 17 -25.77 7.44 -0.47
CA GLU A 17 -26.19 8.23 -1.63
C GLU A 17 -25.79 9.71 -1.50
N GLN A 18 -25.91 10.27 -0.29
CA GLN A 18 -25.56 11.68 -0.03
C GLN A 18 -24.07 11.96 -0.28
N THR A 19 -23.18 11.09 0.19
CA THR A 19 -21.73 11.24 -0.03
C THR A 19 -21.38 11.17 -1.51
N ILE A 20 -22.05 10.32 -2.28
CA ILE A 20 -21.80 10.19 -3.72
C ILE A 20 -22.28 11.43 -4.47
N ILE A 21 -23.45 11.95 -4.10
CA ILE A 21 -23.96 13.21 -4.64
C ILE A 21 -22.98 14.35 -4.35
N GLU A 22 -22.52 14.49 -3.09
CA GLU A 22 -21.51 15.48 -2.73
C GLU A 22 -20.20 15.30 -3.51
N TYR A 23 -19.76 14.05 -3.71
CA TYR A 23 -18.57 13.72 -4.48
C TYR A 23 -18.71 14.12 -5.95
N LEU A 24 -19.86 13.88 -6.56
CA LEU A 24 -20.18 14.32 -7.93
C LEU A 24 -20.25 15.84 -8.05
N TYR A 25 -20.79 16.55 -7.05
CA TYR A 25 -20.76 18.01 -7.02
C TYR A 25 -19.33 18.57 -7.01
N GLN A 26 -18.40 17.89 -6.33
CA GLN A 26 -16.99 18.28 -6.30
C GLN A 26 -16.23 17.84 -7.55
N ASN A 27 -16.58 16.68 -8.11
CA ASN A 27 -15.92 16.08 -9.28
C ASN A 27 -16.97 15.55 -10.27
N PRO A 28 -17.51 16.40 -11.17
CA PRO A 28 -18.61 16.02 -12.06
C PRO A 28 -18.30 14.90 -13.06
N THR A 29 -17.02 14.64 -13.33
CA THR A 29 -16.55 13.59 -14.25
C THR A 29 -16.14 12.31 -13.52
N ALA A 30 -16.43 12.19 -12.22
CA ALA A 30 -16.04 11.03 -11.46
C ALA A 30 -16.86 9.79 -11.84
N ASP A 31 -16.19 8.65 -11.92
CA ASP A 31 -16.79 7.38 -12.30
C ASP A 31 -17.39 6.67 -11.07
N ILE A 32 -18.70 6.83 -10.88
CA ILE A 32 -19.46 6.23 -9.78
C ILE A 32 -19.65 4.71 -9.91
N GLY A 33 -19.39 4.13 -11.09
CA GLY A 33 -19.51 2.68 -11.31
C GLY A 33 -18.48 1.85 -10.53
N LYS A 34 -17.44 2.51 -9.99
CA LYS A 34 -16.37 1.88 -9.19
C LYS A 34 -16.60 1.96 -7.69
N LEU A 35 -17.70 2.58 -7.25
CA LEU A 35 -18.01 2.77 -5.83
C LEU A 35 -19.02 1.71 -5.37
N TYR A 36 -18.83 1.21 -4.16
CA TYR A 36 -19.82 0.34 -3.50
C TYR A 36 -20.85 1.17 -2.77
N ILE A 37 -22.12 0.93 -3.06
CA ILE A 37 -23.25 1.68 -2.50
C ILE A 37 -24.11 0.75 -1.63
N GLU A 38 -24.57 1.25 -0.48
CA GLU A 38 -25.38 0.46 0.46
C GLU A 38 -26.69 -0.02 -0.18
N ASN A 39 -27.38 0.87 -0.91
CA ASN A 39 -28.63 0.57 -1.60
C ASN A 39 -28.52 0.91 -3.09
N THR A 40 -28.72 -0.10 -3.93
CA THR A 40 -28.69 0.05 -5.41
C THR A 40 -30.06 -0.21 -6.05
N GLU A 41 -31.04 -0.70 -5.29
CA GLU A 41 -32.32 -1.19 -5.83
C GLU A 41 -33.13 -0.07 -6.48
N GLN A 42 -33.26 1.07 -5.79
CA GLN A 42 -34.04 2.21 -6.29
C GLN A 42 -33.44 2.79 -7.57
N TYR A 43 -32.12 2.90 -7.63
CA TYR A 43 -31.41 3.43 -8.80
C TYR A 43 -31.52 2.47 -9.99
N LEU A 44 -31.27 1.17 -9.79
CA LEU A 44 -31.35 0.18 -10.86
C LEU A 44 -32.79 0.05 -11.41
N ALA A 45 -33.80 0.10 -10.54
CA ALA A 45 -35.21 0.10 -10.95
C ALA A 45 -35.55 1.34 -11.79
N ALA A 46 -35.09 2.53 -11.38
CA ALA A 46 -35.31 3.77 -12.12
C ALA A 46 -34.62 3.77 -13.50
N LEU A 47 -33.40 3.20 -13.61
CA LEU A 47 -32.73 3.04 -14.90
C LEU A 47 -33.51 2.15 -15.85
N GLN A 48 -34.05 1.04 -15.33
CA GLN A 48 -34.85 0.10 -16.13
C GLN A 48 -36.18 0.72 -16.57
N GLU A 49 -36.85 1.46 -15.70
CA GLU A 49 -38.14 2.11 -16.00
C GLU A 49 -38.01 3.24 -17.02
N LEU A 50 -36.97 4.08 -16.87
CA LEU A 50 -36.76 5.26 -17.71
C LEU A 50 -36.00 4.95 -19.01
N GLY A 51 -35.39 3.76 -19.13
CA GLY A 51 -34.61 3.36 -20.29
C GLY A 51 -33.35 4.22 -20.51
N ILE A 52 -32.76 4.71 -19.41
CA ILE A 52 -31.61 5.63 -19.45
C ILE A 52 -30.31 4.82 -19.36
N ASP A 53 -29.36 5.16 -20.23
CA ASP A 53 -28.01 4.59 -20.23
C ASP A 53 -27.08 5.40 -19.31
N LEU A 54 -27.09 5.06 -18.01
CA LEU A 54 -26.20 5.60 -16.99
C LEU A 54 -25.36 4.45 -16.38
N PRO A 55 -24.20 4.76 -15.76
CA PRO A 55 -23.34 3.74 -15.19
C PRO A 55 -24.08 2.90 -14.15
N VAL A 56 -23.91 1.57 -14.26
CA VAL A 56 -24.42 0.59 -13.31
C VAL A 56 -23.56 0.67 -12.05
N ILE A 57 -24.20 1.03 -10.93
CA ILE A 57 -23.56 1.07 -9.61
C ILE A 57 -23.45 -0.32 -9.00
N GLN A 58 -22.44 -0.54 -8.16
CA GLN A 58 -22.18 -1.83 -7.54
C GLN A 58 -22.69 -1.85 -6.09
N GLN A 59 -23.34 -2.95 -5.70
CA GLN A 59 -23.67 -3.20 -4.31
C GLN A 59 -22.43 -3.69 -3.55
N GLU A 60 -22.44 -3.59 -2.22
CA GLU A 60 -21.44 -4.20 -1.33
C GLU A 60 -21.03 -5.61 -1.80
N GLN A 61 -19.73 -5.80 -2.01
CA GLN A 61 -19.18 -7.09 -2.41
C GLN A 61 -19.37 -8.10 -1.28
N LYS A 62 -20.04 -9.21 -1.59
CA LYS A 62 -20.14 -10.35 -0.68
C LYS A 62 -18.83 -11.14 -0.73
N HIS A 63 -18.02 -10.99 0.31
CA HIS A 63 -16.84 -11.81 0.50
C HIS A 63 -17.23 -13.15 1.12
N ASN A 64 -16.92 -14.24 0.40
CA ASN A 64 -17.18 -15.60 0.87
C ASN A 64 -16.05 -16.13 1.78
N GLU A 65 -14.92 -15.42 1.86
CA GLU A 65 -13.78 -15.76 2.73
C GLU A 65 -13.84 -14.97 4.05
N LYS A 66 -13.32 -15.54 5.14
CA LYS A 66 -13.20 -14.81 6.41
C LYS A 66 -12.08 -13.77 6.30
N PRO A 67 -12.14 -12.66 7.05
CA PRO A 67 -11.07 -11.65 7.04
C PRO A 67 -9.68 -12.25 7.30
N ALA A 68 -9.56 -13.18 8.25
CA ALA A 68 -8.29 -13.84 8.56
C ALA A 68 -7.73 -14.69 7.40
N ASP A 69 -8.60 -15.35 6.64
CA ASP A 69 -8.20 -16.18 5.49
C ASP A 69 -7.75 -15.28 4.33
N MET A 70 -8.44 -14.14 4.13
CA MET A 70 -8.05 -13.10 3.17
C MET A 70 -6.67 -12.52 3.54
N ASP A 71 -6.46 -12.16 4.80
CA ASP A 71 -5.20 -11.60 5.28
C ASP A 71 -4.04 -12.56 5.04
N LEU A 72 -4.23 -13.85 5.34
CA LEU A 72 -3.22 -14.88 5.12
C LEU A 72 -2.88 -15.04 3.62
N ARG A 73 -3.91 -15.00 2.75
CA ARG A 73 -3.75 -15.07 1.29
C ARG A 73 -2.94 -13.88 0.77
N LEU A 74 -3.26 -12.66 1.21
CA LEU A 74 -2.57 -11.43 0.80
C LEU A 74 -1.14 -11.35 1.34
N GLN A 75 -0.88 -11.80 2.56
CA GLN A 75 0.47 -11.89 3.11
C GLN A 75 1.34 -12.91 2.37
N SER A 76 0.71 -13.97 1.86
CA SER A 76 1.39 -15.01 1.09
C SER A 76 1.73 -14.54 -0.33
N HIS A 77 0.83 -13.81 -0.97
CA HIS A 77 0.94 -13.33 -2.34
C HIS A 77 0.88 -11.80 -2.42
N TRP A 78 2.07 -11.20 -2.47
CA TRP A 78 2.22 -9.75 -2.61
C TRP A 78 1.97 -9.33 -4.05
N HIS A 79 1.23 -8.24 -4.24
CA HIS A 79 0.94 -7.69 -5.55
C HIS A 79 2.16 -6.93 -6.12
N MET A 80 3.14 -7.69 -6.60
CA MET A 80 4.35 -7.20 -7.27
C MET A 80 4.75 -8.13 -8.42
N PRO A 81 5.43 -7.63 -9.47
CA PRO A 81 5.89 -8.50 -10.55
C PRO A 81 6.99 -9.48 -10.10
N ASP A 82 7.05 -10.66 -10.75
CA ASP A 82 7.93 -11.78 -10.36
C ASP A 82 9.42 -11.44 -10.37
N ASN A 83 9.84 -10.47 -11.17
CA ASN A 83 11.23 -10.00 -11.19
C ASN A 83 11.64 -9.41 -9.84
N TYR A 84 10.77 -8.66 -9.15
CA TYR A 84 11.04 -8.10 -7.83
C TYR A 84 10.98 -9.14 -6.71
N SER A 85 10.08 -10.12 -6.82
CA SER A 85 9.97 -11.21 -5.84
C SER A 85 11.20 -12.13 -5.80
N LYS A 86 12.04 -12.11 -6.83
CA LYS A 86 13.24 -12.94 -6.97
C LYS A 86 14.54 -12.16 -6.74
N ILE A 87 14.46 -10.87 -6.43
CA ILE A 87 15.65 -10.05 -6.14
C ILE A 87 16.30 -10.56 -4.87
N ASP A 88 17.62 -10.76 -4.94
CA ASP A 88 18.46 -10.88 -3.76
C ASP A 88 18.60 -9.49 -3.12
N VAL A 89 17.87 -9.28 -2.04
CA VAL A 89 17.83 -8.01 -1.33
C VAL A 89 19.18 -7.69 -0.69
N LEU A 90 19.92 -8.70 -0.23
CA LEU A 90 21.22 -8.48 0.40
C LEU A 90 22.22 -7.98 -0.64
N GLU A 91 22.30 -8.64 -1.80
CA GLU A 91 23.17 -8.21 -2.90
C GLU A 91 22.81 -6.80 -3.37
N TYR A 92 21.51 -6.52 -3.58
CA TYR A 92 21.01 -5.21 -3.97
C TYR A 92 21.40 -4.08 -2.99
N LEU A 93 21.39 -4.37 -1.68
CA LEU A 93 21.78 -3.40 -0.66
C LEU A 93 23.30 -3.23 -0.60
N LEU A 94 24.07 -4.32 -0.72
CA LEU A 94 25.53 -4.28 -0.70
C LEU A 94 26.10 -3.52 -1.90
N GLU A 95 25.52 -3.64 -3.09
CA GLU A 95 25.91 -2.88 -4.28
C GLU A 95 25.76 -1.35 -4.10
N LYS A 96 24.85 -0.92 -3.23
CA LYS A 96 24.62 0.51 -2.95
C LYS A 96 25.48 1.06 -1.83
N CYS A 97 26.16 0.20 -1.08
CA CYS A 97 27.06 0.61 0.00
C CYS A 97 28.37 1.13 -0.58
N GLN A 98 28.91 2.20 0.00
CA GLN A 98 30.18 2.79 -0.40
C GLN A 98 31.32 2.38 0.55
N ASN A 99 31.00 2.12 1.82
CA ASN A 99 31.99 1.91 2.87
C ASN A 99 31.78 0.58 3.63
N ASP A 100 32.83 0.03 4.22
CA ASP A 100 32.77 -1.20 5.03
C ASP A 100 31.82 -1.07 6.23
N GLN A 101 31.77 0.11 6.85
CA GLN A 101 30.84 0.43 7.95
C GLN A 101 29.36 0.32 7.51
N GLU A 102 29.06 0.73 6.28
CA GLU A 102 27.71 0.64 5.71
C GLU A 102 27.35 -0.83 5.45
N GLN A 103 28.27 -1.60 4.89
CA GLN A 103 28.07 -3.03 4.63
C GLN A 103 27.86 -3.83 5.91
N GLU A 104 28.62 -3.53 6.97
CA GLU A 104 28.44 -4.17 8.28
C GLU A 104 27.04 -3.86 8.86
N ARG A 105 26.61 -2.60 8.78
CA ARG A 105 25.27 -2.19 9.23
C ARG A 105 24.15 -2.87 8.44
N VAL A 106 24.29 -2.96 7.11
CA VAL A 106 23.32 -3.67 6.25
C VAL A 106 23.22 -5.14 6.65
N LYS A 107 24.36 -5.83 6.84
CA LYS A 107 24.37 -7.25 7.22
C LYS A 107 23.67 -7.49 8.57
N LEU A 108 23.94 -6.65 9.57
CA LEU A 108 23.28 -6.74 10.88
C LEU A 108 21.77 -6.53 10.80
N GLU A 109 21.32 -5.50 10.07
CA GLU A 109 19.89 -5.25 9.89
C GLU A 109 19.22 -6.34 9.06
N TYR A 110 19.87 -6.79 7.98
CA TYR A 110 19.36 -7.84 7.11
C TYR A 110 19.16 -9.16 7.85
N GLU A 111 20.08 -9.55 8.74
CA GLU A 111 19.92 -10.74 9.59
C GLU A 111 18.67 -10.65 10.48
N LEU A 112 18.35 -9.45 10.99
CA LEU A 112 17.11 -9.22 11.76
C LEU A 112 15.86 -9.30 10.88
N PHE A 113 15.92 -8.79 9.65
CA PHE A 113 14.82 -8.93 8.69
C PHE A 113 14.57 -10.39 8.31
N GLU A 114 15.62 -11.19 8.10
CA GLU A 114 15.50 -12.62 7.82
C GLU A 114 14.90 -13.38 9.01
N LYS A 115 15.38 -13.12 10.23
CA LYS A 115 14.82 -13.73 11.46
C LYS A 115 13.32 -13.48 11.62
N LYS A 116 12.81 -12.37 11.09
CA LYS A 116 11.39 -12.00 11.13
C LYS A 116 10.61 -12.36 9.87
N ASN A 117 11.22 -13.02 8.88
CA ASN A 117 10.64 -13.33 7.57
C ASN A 117 10.14 -12.09 6.80
N PHE A 118 10.80 -10.94 6.97
CA PHE A 118 10.44 -9.68 6.33
C PHE A 118 11.15 -9.44 4.99
N THR A 119 11.87 -10.43 4.46
CA THR A 119 12.54 -10.33 3.16
C THR A 119 11.57 -9.98 2.04
N LYS A 120 10.36 -10.56 2.02
CA LYS A 120 9.30 -10.21 1.05
C LYS A 120 8.85 -8.74 1.15
N VAL A 121 8.83 -8.19 2.37
CA VAL A 121 8.48 -6.78 2.59
C VAL A 121 9.56 -5.88 1.99
N LEU A 122 10.84 -6.22 2.15
CA LEU A 122 11.93 -5.46 1.54
C LEU A 122 11.87 -5.52 0.00
N GLN A 123 11.60 -6.69 -0.58
CA GLN A 123 11.39 -6.84 -2.04
C GLN A 123 10.25 -5.95 -2.53
N PHE A 124 9.12 -5.95 -1.82
CA PHE A 124 7.99 -5.08 -2.15
C PHE A 124 8.33 -3.59 -2.03
N LEU A 125 9.11 -3.20 -1.01
CA LEU A 125 9.52 -1.80 -0.84
C LEU A 125 10.43 -1.32 -1.97
N ILE A 126 11.29 -2.19 -2.51
CA ILE A 126 12.09 -1.89 -3.72
C ILE A 126 11.15 -1.62 -4.88
N TYR A 127 10.21 -2.53 -5.16
CA TYR A 127 9.21 -2.37 -6.22
C TYR A 127 8.38 -1.09 -6.06
N PHE A 128 7.91 -0.81 -4.84
CA PHE A 128 7.09 0.34 -4.53
C PHE A 128 7.83 1.64 -4.81
N VAL A 129 9.05 1.77 -4.30
CA VAL A 129 9.86 2.96 -4.50
C VAL A 129 10.23 3.15 -5.97
N ASP A 130 10.59 2.08 -6.69
CA ASP A 130 10.90 2.18 -8.12
C ASP A 130 9.68 2.56 -8.95
N THR A 131 8.50 2.04 -8.61
CA THR A 131 7.24 2.42 -9.26
C THR A 131 6.93 3.90 -9.03
N LEU A 132 7.12 4.41 -7.82
CA LEU A 132 6.92 5.83 -7.53
C LEU A 132 7.91 6.71 -8.31
N ARG A 133 9.19 6.33 -8.39
CA ARG A 133 10.20 7.03 -9.20
C ARG A 133 9.83 7.03 -10.68
N ALA A 134 9.46 5.88 -11.23
CA ALA A 134 9.08 5.75 -12.64
C ALA A 134 7.88 6.62 -13.02
N ASN A 135 6.95 6.84 -12.08
CA ASN A 135 5.77 7.68 -12.27
C ASN A 135 5.98 9.14 -11.81
N ASN A 136 7.21 9.55 -11.45
CA ASN A 136 7.52 10.88 -10.92
C ASN A 136 6.64 11.29 -9.73
N VAL A 137 6.23 10.33 -8.90
CA VAL A 137 5.44 10.59 -7.70
C VAL A 137 6.39 10.98 -6.57
N VAL A 138 6.11 12.10 -5.90
CA VAL A 138 6.85 12.52 -4.71
C VAL A 138 6.24 11.86 -3.48
N TRP A 139 7.07 11.25 -2.63
CA TRP A 139 6.67 10.76 -1.32
C TRP A 139 7.47 11.46 -0.20
N GLY A 140 6.93 11.42 1.02
CA GLY A 140 7.52 12.10 2.17
C GLY A 140 8.91 11.58 2.54
N VAL A 141 9.65 12.38 3.32
CA VAL A 141 11.06 12.13 3.67
C VAL A 141 11.32 10.93 4.58
N GLY A 142 10.26 10.31 5.11
CA GLY A 142 10.31 9.24 6.13
C GLY A 142 9.61 9.66 7.42
N ARG A 143 9.03 8.69 8.15
CA ARG A 143 8.34 8.94 9.43
C ARG A 143 8.47 7.76 10.39
N GLY A 144 8.44 8.07 11.69
CA GLY A 144 8.50 7.08 12.78
C GLY A 144 9.83 6.34 12.85
N SER A 145 9.84 5.23 13.59
CA SER A 145 11.05 4.43 13.85
C SER A 145 11.69 3.83 12.60
N SER A 146 10.96 3.76 11.48
CA SER A 146 11.50 3.26 10.19
C SER A 146 12.73 4.04 9.71
N VAL A 147 12.89 5.29 10.14
CA VAL A 147 14.04 6.16 9.83
C VAL A 147 15.36 5.62 10.41
N ALA A 148 15.31 4.77 11.43
CA ALA A 148 16.48 4.18 12.07
C ALA A 148 17.11 3.02 11.27
N SER A 149 16.44 2.52 10.23
CA SER A 149 16.93 1.41 9.40
C SER A 149 17.76 1.91 8.23
N PHE A 150 19.01 1.48 8.15
CA PHE A 150 19.89 1.78 7.04
C PHE A 150 19.49 1.04 5.75
N CYS A 151 18.95 -0.17 5.85
CA CYS A 151 18.43 -0.90 4.68
C CYS A 151 17.30 -0.11 3.99
N LEU A 152 16.38 0.46 4.76
CA LEU A 152 15.27 1.27 4.23
C LEU A 152 15.74 2.59 3.61
N PHE A 153 16.81 3.17 4.16
CA PHE A 153 17.49 4.34 3.58
C PHE A 153 18.06 4.02 2.19
N LEU A 154 18.76 2.89 2.03
CA LEU A 154 19.37 2.48 0.76
C LEU A 154 18.34 2.17 -0.34
N ILE A 155 17.20 1.57 0.02
CA ILE A 155 16.07 1.37 -0.90
C ILE A 155 15.50 2.74 -1.32
N GLY A 156 15.56 3.72 -0.42
CA GLY A 156 15.07 5.08 -0.60
C GLY A 156 13.63 5.28 -0.13
N VAL A 157 13.19 4.43 0.82
CA VAL A 157 11.91 4.57 1.53
C VAL A 157 11.91 5.87 2.35
N HIS A 158 13.06 6.23 2.94
CA HIS A 158 13.30 7.52 3.57
C HIS A 158 14.61 8.13 3.08
N LYS A 159 14.82 9.41 3.42
CA LYS A 159 15.96 10.23 2.95
C LYS A 159 16.92 10.65 4.07
N ILE A 160 16.71 10.18 5.29
CA ILE A 160 17.55 10.46 6.46
C ILE A 160 18.56 9.32 6.62
N ASN A 161 19.85 9.62 6.69
CA ASN A 161 20.91 8.63 6.89
C ASN A 161 21.06 8.29 8.39
N PRO A 162 20.64 7.10 8.86
CA PRO A 162 20.70 6.75 10.26
C PRO A 162 22.13 6.60 10.81
N LEU A 163 23.13 6.33 9.97
CA LEU A 163 24.53 6.28 10.40
C LEU A 163 25.05 7.66 10.78
N LEU A 164 24.66 8.70 10.04
CA LEU A 164 25.09 10.07 10.32
C LEU A 164 24.52 10.61 11.64
N TYR A 165 23.31 10.17 12.01
CA TYR A 165 22.63 10.56 13.26
C TYR A 165 22.77 9.52 14.38
N ASN A 166 23.57 8.46 14.15
CA ASN A 166 23.77 7.36 15.08
C ASN A 166 22.46 6.78 15.65
N LEU A 167 21.46 6.59 14.78
CA LEU A 167 20.17 6.01 15.15
C LEU A 167 20.29 4.50 15.37
N ASP A 168 19.62 3.98 16.39
CA ASP A 168 19.64 2.56 16.70
C ASP A 168 18.58 1.80 15.88
N HIS A 169 19.04 0.87 15.04
CA HIS A 169 18.18 0.00 14.23
C HIS A 169 17.22 -0.86 15.09
N ARG A 170 17.57 -1.10 16.35
CA ARG A 170 16.70 -1.81 17.30
C ARG A 170 15.44 -1.04 17.63
N GLU A 171 15.37 0.27 17.42
CA GLU A 171 14.12 1.01 17.61
C GLU A 171 13.04 0.60 16.61
N PHE A 172 13.44 0.14 15.43
CA PHE A 172 12.52 -0.37 14.41
C PHE A 172 12.32 -1.88 14.50
N LEU A 173 13.42 -2.61 14.69
CA LEU A 173 13.44 -4.08 14.60
C LEU A 173 13.42 -4.78 15.98
N ARG A 174 12.76 -4.20 16.98
CA ARG A 174 12.59 -4.80 18.33
C ARG A 174 12.05 -6.22 18.31
#